data_AF-A0A8T7GHY7-F1
#
_entry.id   AF-A0A8T7GHY7-F1
#
_cell.length_a   1.000
_cell.length_b   1.000
_cell.length_c   1.000
_cell.angle_alpha   90.00
_cell.angle_beta   90.00
_cell.angle_gamma   90.00
#
_symmetry.space_group_name_H-M   'P 1'
#
loop_
_entity.id
_entity.type
_entity.pdbx_description
1 polymer ?
#
loop_
_entity_poly.entity_id
_entity_poly.type
_entity_poly.pdbx_seq_one_letter_code
_entity_poly.pdbx_strand_id
1 'polypeptide(L)'
;MERTLVNKDIKYIDNGKVFKNRTALTLKLRNNSVLMIDFRLDENKYIKIIDSELDADQFNLIKTEYPGLEIIAIGKSKYYGKSNEVDSVFFYDDPDQKIGSIFIEDPSLSFDYAHILPLVQKCSILHGHTSTIMVEILGIMIDGLVVDFSDAKKIIKDAINIMDHKFFIHKKYVVKEDDLHYHVGFDGPQGYFYLQLPKSTTYMLSDEATVENLAKELLKLIVPKMPKNINAIGVYIYEGVNKGAHILTHIN
;
A
#
# COMPACT_ATOMS: atom_id res chain seq x y z
N MET A 1 2.90 -15.52 -32.94
CA MET A 1 4.14 -14.78 -32.59
C MET A 1 4.92 -15.64 -31.64
N GLU A 2 6.15 -15.99 -32.01
CA GLU A 2 7.09 -16.66 -31.12
C GLU A 2 7.45 -15.67 -30.00
N ARG A 3 7.08 -15.99 -28.76
CA ARG A 3 7.36 -15.13 -27.59
C ARG A 3 8.87 -15.17 -27.34
N THR A 4 9.61 -14.18 -27.84
CA THR A 4 11.01 -14.01 -27.47
C THR A 4 11.05 -13.56 -26.01
N LEU A 5 11.36 -14.49 -25.11
CA LEU A 5 11.66 -14.21 -23.70
C LEU A 5 12.88 -13.27 -23.64
N VAL A 6 12.63 -11.97 -23.54
CA VAL A 6 13.65 -11.03 -23.12
C VAL A 6 13.91 -11.34 -21.65
N ASN A 7 15.16 -11.72 -21.31
CA ASN A 7 15.66 -11.98 -19.95
C ASN A 7 15.45 -10.77 -19.02
N LYS A 8 14.21 -10.51 -18.61
CA LYS A 8 13.83 -9.63 -17.50
C LYS A 8 13.12 -10.52 -16.48
N ASP A 9 13.88 -11.46 -15.91
CA ASP A 9 13.44 -12.30 -14.81
C ASP A 9 12.91 -11.38 -13.68
N ILE A 10 11.63 -11.51 -13.34
CA ILE A 10 11.12 -10.95 -12.09
C ILE A 10 11.87 -11.65 -10.96
N LYS A 11 12.68 -10.92 -10.20
CA LYS A 11 13.39 -11.42 -9.02
C LYS A 11 12.65 -10.91 -7.80
N TYR A 12 12.29 -11.81 -6.90
CA TYR A 12 11.85 -11.42 -5.56
C TYR A 12 12.77 -12.04 -4.52
N ILE A 13 12.85 -11.39 -3.37
CA ILE A 13 13.74 -11.75 -2.27
C ILE A 13 12.85 -12.18 -1.11
N ASP A 14 13.01 -13.42 -0.66
CA ASP A 14 12.44 -13.89 0.60
C ASP A 14 13.59 -14.36 1.51
N ASN A 15 13.59 -13.89 2.76
CA ASN A 15 14.60 -14.20 3.77
C ASN A 15 16.06 -14.06 3.28
N GLY A 16 16.35 -13.02 2.49
CA GLY A 16 17.69 -12.74 1.96
C GLY A 16 18.15 -13.68 0.83
N LYS A 17 17.30 -14.62 0.38
CA LYS A 17 17.55 -15.43 -0.81
C LYS A 17 16.94 -14.75 -2.03
N VAL A 18 17.76 -14.51 -3.05
CA VAL A 18 17.32 -14.03 -4.35
C VAL A 18 16.75 -15.19 -5.14
N PHE A 19 15.43 -15.22 -5.33
CA PHE A 19 14.77 -16.20 -6.18
C PHE A 19 14.83 -15.75 -7.64
N LYS A 20 15.44 -16.58 -8.49
CA LYS A 20 15.40 -16.42 -9.95
C LYS A 20 14.23 -17.24 -10.49
N ASN A 21 13.39 -16.58 -11.27
CA ASN A 21 12.12 -17.11 -11.73
C ASN A 21 12.29 -18.13 -12.87
N ARG A 22 11.92 -19.39 -12.65
CA ARG A 22 11.86 -20.42 -13.72
C ARG A 22 10.86 -21.55 -13.45
N THR A 23 9.63 -21.23 -13.07
CA THR A 23 8.58 -22.24 -13.11
C THR A 23 7.25 -21.62 -13.51
N ALA A 24 7.07 -21.45 -14.82
CA ALA A 24 5.74 -21.38 -15.39
C ALA A 24 4.98 -22.65 -14.98
N LEU A 25 3.75 -22.51 -14.46
CA LEU A 25 2.90 -23.66 -14.15
C LEU A 25 2.03 -23.98 -15.36
N THR A 26 2.09 -25.23 -15.77
CA THR A 26 1.26 -25.77 -16.84
C THR A 26 0.06 -26.48 -16.22
N LEU A 27 -1.12 -25.90 -16.35
CA LEU A 27 -2.39 -26.48 -15.93
C LEU A 27 -3.05 -27.22 -17.09
N LYS A 28 -3.56 -28.43 -16.85
CA LYS A 28 -4.32 -29.20 -17.83
C LYS A 28 -5.81 -29.09 -17.53
N LEU A 29 -6.52 -28.43 -18.45
CA LEU A 29 -7.97 -28.32 -18.39
C LEU A 29 -8.66 -29.66 -18.67
N ARG A 30 -9.94 -29.75 -18.27
CA ARG A 30 -10.80 -30.93 -18.50
C ARG A 30 -10.94 -31.29 -19.98
N ASN A 31 -10.82 -30.31 -20.87
CA ASN A 31 -10.86 -30.48 -22.33
C ASN A 31 -9.48 -30.83 -22.94
N ASN A 32 -8.49 -31.23 -22.13
CA ASN A 32 -7.11 -31.50 -22.52
C ASN A 32 -6.30 -30.30 -23.06
N SER A 33 -6.87 -29.09 -23.05
CA SER A 33 -6.11 -27.89 -23.37
C SER A 33 -5.19 -27.50 -22.21
N VAL A 34 -4.10 -26.83 -22.56
CA VAL A 34 -3.02 -26.52 -21.65
C VAL A 34 -2.99 -25.02 -21.41
N LEU A 35 -3.07 -24.62 -20.15
CA LEU A 35 -2.97 -23.23 -19.72
C LEU A 35 -1.62 -22.99 -19.06
N MET A 36 -0.97 -21.89 -19.42
CA MET A 36 0.28 -21.49 -18.81
C MET A 36 0.06 -20.31 -17.88
N ILE A 37 0.48 -20.49 -16.64
CA ILE A 37 0.63 -19.42 -15.65
C ILE A 37 2.08 -18.96 -15.67
N ASP A 38 2.28 -17.65 -15.75
CA ASP A 38 3.58 -17.06 -15.99
C ASP A 38 4.51 -17.20 -14.78
N PHE A 39 3.99 -17.06 -13.55
CA PHE A 39 4.81 -17.13 -12.34
C PHE A 39 4.15 -17.88 -11.17
N ARG A 40 4.95 -18.66 -10.43
CA ARG A 40 4.59 -19.30 -9.15
C ARG A 40 5.31 -18.59 -7.99
N LEU A 41 4.54 -18.12 -7.01
CA LEU A 41 5.03 -17.46 -5.80
C LEU A 41 5.17 -18.45 -4.63
N ASP A 42 4.22 -19.37 -4.49
CA ASP A 42 4.20 -20.40 -3.44
C ASP A 42 3.48 -21.68 -3.93
N GLU A 43 3.15 -22.61 -3.04
CA GLU A 43 2.44 -23.84 -3.41
C GLU A 43 1.12 -23.61 -4.12
N ASN A 44 0.35 -22.60 -3.68
CA ASN A 44 -0.97 -22.27 -4.23
C ASN A 44 -1.10 -20.84 -4.77
N LYS A 45 0.00 -20.06 -4.80
CA LYS A 45 0.00 -18.63 -5.19
C LYS A 45 0.69 -18.37 -6.51
N TYR A 46 0.04 -17.61 -7.39
CA TYR A 46 0.45 -17.46 -8.78
C TYR A 46 0.19 -16.05 -9.34
N ILE A 47 0.94 -15.71 -10.41
CA ILE A 47 0.73 -14.49 -11.20
C ILE A 47 0.58 -14.86 -12.67
N LYS A 48 -0.44 -14.30 -13.33
CA LYS A 48 -0.68 -14.38 -14.77
C LYS A 48 -0.45 -13.02 -15.43
N ILE A 49 0.32 -12.98 -16.51
CA ILE A 49 0.49 -11.78 -17.32
C ILE A 49 -0.58 -11.72 -18.41
N ILE A 50 -1.28 -10.58 -18.51
CA ILE A 50 -2.33 -10.32 -19.49
C ILE A 50 -1.85 -9.28 -20.51
N ASP A 51 -1.31 -9.77 -21.63
CA ASP A 51 -0.85 -8.94 -22.74
C ASP A 51 -1.78 -8.99 -23.96
N SER A 52 -2.74 -9.92 -23.98
CA SER A 52 -3.70 -10.14 -25.05
C SER A 52 -5.09 -10.50 -24.52
N GLU A 53 -6.12 -10.39 -25.37
CA GLU A 53 -7.47 -10.86 -25.03
C GLU A 53 -7.47 -12.36 -24.70
N LEU A 54 -6.66 -13.15 -25.40
CA LEU A 54 -6.48 -14.57 -25.14
C LEU A 54 -5.98 -14.82 -23.71
N ASP A 55 -5.01 -14.03 -23.22
CA ASP A 55 -4.47 -14.20 -21.86
C ASP A 55 -5.52 -13.83 -20.78
N ALA A 56 -6.40 -12.86 -21.07
CA ALA A 56 -7.51 -12.50 -20.18
C ALA A 56 -8.57 -13.60 -20.09
N ASP A 57 -8.93 -14.18 -21.24
CA ASP A 57 -9.86 -15.32 -21.30
C ASP A 57 -9.28 -16.53 -20.59
N GLN A 58 -7.97 -16.79 -20.75
CA GLN A 58 -7.27 -17.83 -20.01
C GLN A 58 -7.30 -17.60 -18.50
N PHE A 59 -7.05 -16.37 -18.02
CA PHE A 59 -7.11 -16.04 -16.60
C PHE A 59 -8.50 -16.33 -15.99
N ASN A 60 -9.57 -15.89 -16.67
CA ASN A 60 -10.95 -16.16 -16.25
C ASN A 60 -11.25 -17.67 -16.21
N LEU A 61 -10.73 -18.41 -17.17
CA LEU A 61 -10.89 -19.87 -17.24
C LEU A 61 -10.13 -20.58 -16.11
N ILE A 62 -8.93 -20.10 -15.73
CA ILE A 62 -8.17 -20.63 -14.58
C ILE A 62 -8.96 -20.44 -13.29
N LYS A 63 -9.48 -19.23 -13.04
CA LYS A 63 -10.29 -18.96 -11.84
C LYS A 63 -11.52 -19.87 -11.77
N THR A 64 -12.16 -20.13 -12.90
CA THR A 64 -13.36 -20.98 -12.98
C THR A 64 -13.04 -22.45 -12.73
N GLU A 65 -11.99 -22.98 -13.35
CA GLU A 65 -11.65 -24.42 -13.29
C GLU A 65 -10.80 -24.78 -12.06
N TYR A 66 -10.12 -23.82 -11.45
CA TYR A 66 -9.26 -23.97 -10.28
C TYR A 66 -9.58 -22.92 -9.20
N PRO A 67 -10.76 -22.95 -8.58
CA PRO A 67 -11.18 -21.94 -7.60
C PRO A 67 -10.33 -21.92 -6.31
N GLY A 68 -9.58 -22.99 -6.02
CA GLY A 68 -8.65 -23.06 -4.89
C GLY A 68 -7.25 -22.52 -5.17
N LEU A 69 -7.01 -22.01 -6.39
CA LEU A 69 -5.72 -21.48 -6.82
C LEU A 69 -5.71 -19.96 -6.61
N GLU A 70 -4.85 -19.46 -5.74
CA GLU A 70 -4.70 -18.02 -5.49
C GLU A 70 -3.91 -17.40 -6.65
N ILE A 71 -4.57 -16.64 -7.51
CA ILE A 71 -3.95 -16.08 -8.72
C ILE A 71 -4.28 -14.62 -8.92
N ILE A 72 -3.25 -13.82 -9.19
CA ILE A 72 -3.35 -12.39 -9.49
C ILE A 72 -3.03 -12.18 -10.97
N ALA A 73 -3.83 -11.36 -11.65
CA ALA A 73 -3.54 -10.93 -13.02
C ALA A 73 -2.75 -9.62 -13.02
N ILE A 74 -1.75 -9.52 -13.91
CA ILE A 74 -1.02 -8.28 -14.16
C ILE A 74 -1.02 -8.01 -15.66
N GLY A 75 -1.51 -6.87 -16.11
CA GLY A 75 -1.60 -6.61 -17.56
C GLY A 75 -2.08 -5.22 -17.93
N LYS A 76 -2.37 -4.98 -19.21
CA LYS A 76 -2.82 -3.65 -19.67
C LYS A 76 -4.29 -3.41 -19.35
N SER A 77 -4.66 -2.20 -18.89
CA SER A 77 -6.02 -1.85 -18.42
C SER A 77 -7.09 -1.95 -19.49
N LYS A 78 -6.72 -1.88 -20.77
CA LYS A 78 -7.64 -2.18 -21.89
C LYS A 78 -8.23 -3.60 -21.85
N TYR A 79 -7.65 -4.50 -21.06
CA TYR A 79 -8.17 -5.86 -20.82
C TYR A 79 -8.91 -6.00 -19.48
N TYR A 80 -9.02 -4.94 -18.67
CA TYR A 80 -9.69 -4.91 -17.35
C TYR A 80 -11.20 -5.18 -17.44
N GLY A 81 -11.87 -4.62 -18.45
CA GLY A 81 -13.33 -4.65 -18.59
C GLY A 81 -13.96 -6.03 -18.87
N LYS A 82 -13.16 -7.10 -18.90
CA LYS A 82 -13.62 -8.49 -19.07
C LYS A 82 -13.35 -9.38 -17.84
N SER A 83 -12.79 -8.84 -16.76
CA SER A 83 -12.60 -9.54 -15.48
C SER A 83 -13.40 -8.84 -14.38
N ASN A 84 -14.38 -9.54 -13.78
CA ASN A 84 -15.32 -8.95 -12.83
C ASN A 84 -14.78 -8.77 -11.39
N GLU A 85 -13.47 -8.83 -11.13
CA GLU A 85 -12.97 -8.90 -9.74
C GLU A 85 -11.64 -8.19 -9.45
N VAL A 86 -11.52 -7.84 -8.17
CA VAL A 86 -10.55 -6.98 -7.46
C VAL A 86 -9.12 -7.55 -7.41
N ASP A 87 -8.88 -8.80 -7.83
CA ASP A 87 -7.58 -9.49 -7.72
C ASP A 87 -6.63 -9.25 -8.90
N SER A 88 -6.57 -8.02 -9.41
CA SER A 88 -5.88 -7.73 -10.66
C SER A 88 -5.24 -6.35 -10.67
N VAL A 89 -3.96 -6.30 -11.04
CA VAL A 89 -3.16 -5.08 -11.12
C VAL A 89 -2.98 -4.73 -12.59
N PHE A 90 -3.76 -3.78 -13.08
CA PHE A 90 -3.69 -3.36 -14.48
C PHE A 90 -2.93 -2.05 -14.67
N PHE A 91 -2.02 -2.02 -15.64
CA PHE A 91 -1.31 -0.81 -16.10
C PHE A 91 -2.12 -0.12 -17.19
N TYR A 92 -2.45 1.16 -17.02
CA TYR A 92 -3.06 1.94 -18.09
C TYR A 92 -2.09 2.04 -19.28
N ASP A 93 -2.60 1.79 -20.48
CA ASP A 93 -1.80 1.82 -21.71
C ASP A 93 -2.64 2.51 -22.80
N ASP A 94 -2.86 3.81 -22.61
CA ASP A 94 -3.33 4.71 -23.65
C ASP A 94 -2.07 5.24 -24.38
N PRO A 95 -1.87 4.93 -25.67
CA PRO A 95 -0.67 5.33 -26.42
C PRO A 95 -0.46 6.85 -26.50
N ASP A 96 -1.49 7.67 -26.25
CA ASP A 96 -1.40 9.13 -26.24
C ASP A 96 -1.23 9.73 -24.84
N GLN A 97 -1.57 8.99 -23.77
CA GLN A 97 -1.39 9.43 -22.38
C GLN A 97 -0.19 8.72 -21.73
N LYS A 98 0.94 9.42 -21.69
CA LYS A 98 2.12 8.93 -20.99
C LYS A 98 1.86 8.90 -19.49
N ILE A 99 1.97 7.73 -18.88
CA ILE A 99 1.97 7.58 -17.42
C ILE A 99 3.37 7.84 -16.91
N GLY A 100 3.47 8.63 -15.86
CA GLY A 100 4.71 8.85 -15.12
C GLY A 100 4.57 8.44 -13.67
N SER A 101 5.71 8.15 -13.05
CA SER A 101 5.85 8.08 -11.60
C SER A 101 6.93 9.09 -11.18
N ILE A 102 6.66 9.81 -10.09
CA ILE A 102 7.65 10.62 -9.39
C ILE A 102 7.70 10.18 -7.93
N PHE A 103 8.87 10.30 -7.30
CA PHE A 103 9.03 10.11 -5.87
C PHE A 103 9.57 11.39 -5.23
N ILE A 104 9.10 11.68 -4.03
CA ILE A 104 9.53 12.83 -3.23
C ILE A 104 10.04 12.27 -1.91
N GLU A 105 11.36 12.39 -1.76
CA GLU A 105 12.07 12.17 -0.50
C GLU A 105 12.76 13.48 -0.15
N ASP A 106 12.46 14.00 1.03
CA ASP A 106 13.05 15.25 1.49
C ASP A 106 13.16 15.21 3.03
N PRO A 107 14.29 15.64 3.61
CA PRO A 107 14.49 15.58 5.07
C PRO A 107 13.44 16.33 5.89
N SER A 108 12.72 17.30 5.30
CA SER A 108 11.63 18.02 5.96
C SER A 108 10.28 17.31 5.89
N LEU A 109 10.19 16.15 5.24
CA LEU A 109 9.02 15.28 5.27
C LEU A 109 9.17 14.31 6.45
N SER A 110 9.04 14.85 7.64
CA SER A 110 9.08 14.10 8.89
C SER A 110 8.08 14.65 9.89
N PHE A 111 7.65 13.82 10.83
CA PHE A 111 6.86 14.26 11.98
C PHE A 111 7.24 13.52 13.25
N ASP A 112 7.11 14.22 14.37
CA ASP A 112 7.36 13.70 15.71
C ASP A 112 6.04 13.31 16.36
N TYR A 113 5.99 12.14 16.97
CA TYR A 113 4.79 11.66 17.64
C TYR A 113 5.08 10.73 18.80
N ALA A 114 4.07 10.58 19.64
CA ALA A 114 4.03 9.56 20.69
C ALA A 114 2.84 8.62 20.46
N HIS A 115 2.97 7.37 20.89
CA HIS A 115 1.91 6.37 20.76
C HIS A 115 2.06 5.23 21.78
N ILE A 116 1.06 4.35 21.81
CA ILE A 116 1.08 3.09 22.55
C ILE A 116 0.47 2.00 21.66
N LEU A 117 1.07 0.81 21.69
CA LEU A 117 0.51 -0.41 21.10
C LEU A 117 0.27 -1.44 22.21
N PRO A 118 -0.94 -1.46 22.83
CA PRO A 118 -1.17 -2.20 24.07
C PRO A 118 -0.90 -3.70 23.98
N LEU A 119 -1.06 -4.31 22.80
CA LEU A 119 -0.89 -5.75 22.60
C LEU A 119 0.55 -6.17 22.24
N VAL A 120 1.49 -5.22 22.12
CA VAL A 120 2.87 -5.49 21.68
C VAL A 120 3.82 -5.25 22.84
N GLN A 121 4.48 -6.30 23.37
CA GLN A 121 5.31 -6.22 24.58
C GLN A 121 6.26 -5.01 24.62
N LYS A 122 7.10 -4.83 23.58
CA LYS A 122 8.08 -3.72 23.55
C LYS A 122 7.46 -2.34 23.35
N CYS A 123 6.27 -2.26 22.77
CA CYS A 123 5.59 -1.00 22.43
C CYS A 123 4.36 -0.75 23.33
N SER A 124 4.23 -1.52 24.41
CA SER A 124 3.08 -1.48 25.34
C SER A 124 3.15 -0.33 26.36
N ILE A 125 4.28 0.37 26.41
CA ILE A 125 4.49 1.56 27.25
C ILE A 125 4.52 2.80 26.34
N LEU A 126 4.06 3.94 26.84
CA LEU A 126 4.17 5.22 26.15
C LEU A 126 5.61 5.51 25.73
N HIS A 127 5.77 5.77 24.44
CA HIS A 127 7.03 6.19 23.83
C HIS A 127 6.72 7.01 22.57
N GLY A 128 7.75 7.44 21.86
CA GLY A 128 7.60 8.23 20.65
C GLY A 128 8.74 8.04 19.68
N HIS A 129 8.54 8.59 18.48
CA HIS A 129 9.42 8.44 17.33
C HIS A 129 9.43 9.71 16.50
N THR A 130 10.51 9.87 15.73
CA THR A 130 10.58 10.79 14.60
C THR A 130 10.40 9.97 13.33
N SER A 131 9.24 10.09 12.69
CA SER A 131 8.95 9.36 11.46
C SER A 131 9.42 10.14 10.24
N THR A 132 10.13 9.50 9.31
CA THR A 132 10.45 10.08 8.00
C THR A 132 9.53 9.51 6.92
N ILE A 133 9.16 10.35 5.95
CA ILE A 133 8.19 10.03 4.90
C ILE A 133 8.82 10.16 3.52
N MET A 134 8.56 9.17 2.67
CA MET A 134 8.75 9.26 1.22
C MET A 134 7.39 9.02 0.54
N VAL A 135 7.08 9.81 -0.48
CA VAL A 135 5.82 9.68 -1.23
C VAL A 135 6.12 9.38 -2.69
N GLU A 136 5.51 8.32 -3.21
CA GLU A 136 5.47 8.01 -4.64
C GLU A 136 4.12 8.45 -5.22
N ILE A 137 4.14 9.11 -6.38
CA ILE A 137 2.95 9.63 -7.04
C ILE A 137 2.95 9.15 -8.49
N LEU A 138 1.90 8.41 -8.86
CA LEU A 138 1.72 7.88 -10.19
C LEU A 138 0.49 8.52 -10.84
N GLY A 139 0.65 8.97 -12.09
CA GLY A 139 -0.44 9.62 -12.80
C GLY A 139 -0.17 9.83 -14.28
N ILE A 140 -1.20 10.32 -14.97
CA ILE A 140 -1.10 10.75 -16.36
C ILE A 140 -0.30 12.05 -16.41
N MET A 141 0.69 12.10 -17.29
CA MET A 141 1.50 13.30 -17.51
C MET A 141 0.70 14.34 -18.31
N ILE A 142 0.62 15.54 -17.77
CA ILE A 142 0.06 16.72 -18.44
C ILE A 142 1.22 17.68 -18.68
N ASP A 143 1.41 18.11 -19.93
CA ASP A 143 2.51 19.00 -20.34
C ASP A 143 3.91 18.51 -19.91
N GLY A 144 4.09 17.19 -19.84
CA GLY A 144 5.36 16.56 -19.47
C GLY A 144 5.59 16.39 -17.96
N LEU A 145 4.60 16.67 -17.12
CA LEU A 145 4.68 16.51 -15.66
C LEU A 145 3.57 15.62 -15.13
N VAL A 146 3.86 14.79 -14.12
CA VAL A 146 2.83 14.09 -13.34
C VAL A 146 2.11 15.09 -12.44
N VAL A 147 2.88 15.88 -11.69
CA VAL A 147 2.46 17.02 -10.88
C VAL A 147 3.70 17.87 -10.60
N ASP A 148 3.55 19.18 -10.38
CA ASP A 148 4.67 20.01 -9.94
C ASP A 148 5.17 19.58 -8.55
N PHE A 149 6.48 19.48 -8.37
CA PHE A 149 7.07 19.06 -7.11
C PHE A 149 6.73 19.98 -5.94
N SER A 150 6.59 21.29 -6.18
CA SER A 150 6.28 22.27 -5.14
C SER A 150 4.84 22.10 -4.65
N ASP A 151 3.91 21.88 -5.57
CA ASP A 151 2.50 21.64 -5.26
C ASP A 151 2.32 20.32 -4.51
N ALA A 152 2.93 19.24 -5.02
CA ALA A 152 2.91 17.94 -4.34
C ALA A 152 3.52 18.03 -2.94
N LYS A 153 4.69 18.67 -2.80
CA LYS A 153 5.37 18.84 -1.51
C LYS A 153 4.53 19.66 -0.53
N LYS A 154 3.80 20.68 -1.00
CA LYS A 154 2.89 21.46 -0.16
C LYS A 154 1.74 20.59 0.37
N ILE A 155 1.09 19.81 -0.49
CA ILE A 155 0.01 18.90 -0.10
C ILE A 155 0.51 17.89 0.95
N ILE A 156 1.67 17.28 0.72
CA ILE A 156 2.27 16.30 1.62
C ILE A 156 2.61 16.96 2.97
N LYS A 157 3.26 18.12 2.97
CA LYS A 157 3.60 18.85 4.20
C LYS A 157 2.37 19.25 5.00
N ASP A 158 1.33 19.73 4.35
CA ASP A 158 0.08 20.10 5.02
C ASP A 158 -0.57 18.88 5.70
N ALA A 159 -0.46 17.69 5.12
CA ALA A 159 -0.92 16.45 5.73
C ALA A 159 -0.05 16.03 6.91
N ILE A 160 1.28 16.07 6.76
CA ILE A 160 2.25 15.77 7.83
C ILE A 160 2.04 16.70 9.03
N ASN A 161 1.85 18.00 8.82
CA ASN A 161 1.66 18.98 9.90
C ASN A 161 0.42 18.72 10.76
N ILE A 162 -0.61 18.05 10.23
CA ILE A 162 -1.80 17.65 11.01
C ILE A 162 -1.44 16.54 12.01
N MET A 163 -0.55 15.63 11.58
CA MET A 163 -0.08 14.47 12.33
C MET A 163 1.08 14.80 13.27
N ASP A 164 1.78 15.91 13.03
CA ASP A 164 2.96 16.32 13.77
C ASP A 164 2.64 16.79 15.20
N HIS A 165 3.55 16.45 16.12
CA HIS A 165 3.44 16.69 17.56
C HIS A 165 2.13 16.17 18.18
N LYS A 166 1.67 14.99 17.72
CA LYS A 166 0.47 14.33 18.24
C LYS A 166 0.78 13.09 19.06
N PHE A 167 -0.13 12.80 19.98
CA PHE A 167 -0.25 11.50 20.63
C PHE A 167 -1.31 10.67 19.90
N PHE A 168 -0.89 9.60 19.24
CA PHE A 168 -1.77 8.69 18.51
C PHE A 168 -2.28 7.59 19.42
N ILE A 169 -3.60 7.42 19.44
CA ILE A 169 -4.22 6.31 20.16
C ILE A 169 -5.52 5.88 19.52
N HIS A 170 -5.80 4.59 19.60
CA HIS A 170 -7.05 4.05 19.11
C HIS A 170 -8.22 4.50 20.00
N LYS A 171 -9.28 5.02 19.38
CA LYS A 171 -10.51 5.46 20.04
C LYS A 171 -11.17 4.44 20.97
N LYS A 172 -10.95 3.13 20.75
CA LYS A 172 -11.57 2.07 21.57
C LYS A 172 -11.11 2.09 23.02
N TYR A 173 -9.97 2.72 23.29
CA TYR A 173 -9.39 2.81 24.63
C TYR A 173 -9.91 4.01 25.42
N VAL A 174 -10.71 4.89 24.81
CA VAL A 174 -11.34 6.02 25.51
C VAL A 174 -12.45 5.48 26.41
N VAL A 175 -12.32 5.71 27.71
CA VAL A 175 -13.29 5.29 28.73
C VAL A 175 -14.19 6.44 29.17
N LYS A 176 -13.71 7.68 29.04
CA LYS A 176 -14.45 8.91 29.35
C LYS A 176 -13.87 10.06 28.55
N GLU A 177 -14.70 11.07 28.29
CA GLU A 177 -14.29 12.34 27.71
C GLU A 177 -14.86 13.49 28.56
N ASP A 178 -14.06 14.53 28.77
CA ASP A 178 -14.51 15.83 29.30
C ASP A 178 -14.27 16.92 28.23
N ASP A 179 -14.53 18.19 28.53
CA ASP A 179 -14.40 19.27 27.53
C ASP A 179 -12.99 19.39 26.94
N LEU A 180 -11.95 19.12 27.73
CA LEU A 180 -10.54 19.37 27.38
C LEU A 180 -9.72 18.09 27.22
N HIS A 181 -10.17 16.96 27.74
CA HIS A 181 -9.38 15.73 27.80
C HIS A 181 -10.15 14.49 27.34
N TYR A 182 -9.39 13.57 26.77
CA TYR A 182 -9.73 12.16 26.67
C TYR A 182 -9.15 11.43 27.88
N HIS A 183 -9.95 10.58 28.51
CA HIS A 183 -9.49 9.62 29.48
C HIS A 183 -9.43 8.25 28.82
N VAL A 184 -8.25 7.65 28.83
CA VAL A 184 -7.96 6.39 28.16
C VAL A 184 -7.57 5.35 29.21
N GLY A 185 -8.13 4.14 29.10
CA GLY A 185 -7.80 3.02 29.98
C GLY A 185 -7.77 1.68 29.25
N PHE A 186 -6.78 0.84 29.55
CA PHE A 186 -6.64 -0.49 28.95
C PHE A 186 -5.69 -1.39 29.76
N ASP A 187 -5.90 -2.70 29.64
CA ASP A 187 -4.95 -3.71 30.13
C ASP A 187 -3.83 -3.94 29.10
N GLY A 188 -2.58 -3.90 29.57
CA GLY A 188 -1.40 -4.24 28.79
C GLY A 188 -0.57 -5.34 29.46
N PRO A 189 0.48 -5.84 28.78
CA PRO A 189 1.42 -6.82 29.32
C PRO A 189 2.08 -6.41 30.65
N GLN A 190 2.15 -5.11 30.94
CA GLN A 190 2.75 -4.54 32.16
C GLN A 190 1.71 -4.11 33.20
N GLY A 191 0.46 -4.54 33.04
CA GLY A 191 -0.65 -4.18 33.91
C GLY A 191 -1.61 -3.16 33.29
N TYR A 192 -2.48 -2.61 34.12
CA TYR A 192 -3.49 -1.64 33.71
C TYR A 192 -2.89 -0.24 33.56
N PHE A 193 -3.16 0.39 32.42
CA PHE A 193 -2.77 1.77 32.13
C PHE A 193 -3.99 2.69 32.16
N TYR A 194 -3.80 3.88 32.70
CA TYR A 194 -4.78 4.96 32.66
C TYR A 194 -4.09 6.29 32.36
N LEU A 195 -4.59 7.02 31.36
CA LEU A 195 -4.02 8.27 30.87
C LEU A 195 -5.12 9.33 30.75
N GLN A 196 -4.80 10.56 31.15
CA GLN A 196 -5.58 11.75 30.82
C GLN A 196 -4.81 12.54 29.77
N LEU A 197 -5.40 12.67 28.59
CA LEU A 197 -4.74 13.20 27.39
C LEU A 197 -5.48 14.45 26.90
N PRO A 198 -4.81 15.59 26.68
CA PRO A 198 -5.47 16.79 26.19
C PRO A 198 -5.91 16.60 24.73
N LYS A 199 -7.15 17.01 24.41
CA LYS A 199 -7.71 16.87 23.05
C LYS A 199 -6.89 17.62 22.00
N SER A 200 -6.27 18.74 22.36
CA SER A 200 -5.49 19.59 21.44
C SER A 200 -4.26 18.90 20.84
N THR A 201 -3.71 17.89 21.53
CA THR A 201 -2.52 17.14 21.06
C THR A 201 -2.80 15.66 20.87
N THR A 202 -4.03 15.19 21.09
CA THR A 202 -4.38 13.78 20.86
C THR A 202 -5.00 13.61 19.49
N TYR A 203 -4.47 12.67 18.70
CA TYR A 203 -5.03 12.27 17.42
C TYR A 203 -5.70 10.90 17.58
N MET A 204 -7.03 10.88 17.45
CA MET A 204 -7.82 9.66 17.61
C MET A 204 -7.84 8.82 16.35
N LEU A 205 -7.34 7.60 16.46
CA LEU A 205 -7.32 6.62 15.37
C LEU A 205 -8.52 5.68 15.45
N SER A 206 -8.98 5.25 14.27
CA SER A 206 -9.98 4.17 14.17
C SER A 206 -9.38 2.77 14.29
N ASP A 207 -8.06 2.64 14.09
CA ASP A 207 -7.28 1.41 14.22
C ASP A 207 -6.12 1.61 15.21
N GLU A 208 -5.32 0.56 15.45
CA GLU A 208 -4.09 0.66 16.26
C GLU A 208 -3.07 1.62 15.64
N ALA A 209 -2.28 2.29 16.49
CA ALA A 209 -1.27 3.28 16.10
C ALA A 209 0.01 2.67 15.51
N THR A 210 -0.12 1.64 14.66
CA THR A 210 1.02 1.02 13.98
C THR A 210 1.46 1.86 12.79
N VAL A 211 2.72 1.72 12.39
CA VAL A 211 3.30 2.44 11.26
C VAL A 211 2.50 2.23 9.95
N GLU A 212 1.94 1.04 9.71
CA GLU A 212 1.09 0.75 8.55
C GLU A 212 -0.21 1.56 8.58
N ASN A 213 -0.83 1.69 9.75
CA ASN A 213 -2.07 2.45 9.90
C ASN A 213 -1.82 3.96 9.88
N LEU A 214 -0.67 4.44 10.39
CA LEU A 214 -0.25 5.83 10.22
C LEU A 214 -0.04 6.18 8.74
N ALA A 215 0.53 5.28 7.94
CA ALA A 215 0.62 5.46 6.49
C ALA A 215 -0.77 5.59 5.85
N LYS A 216 -1.75 4.77 6.26
CA LYS A 216 -3.14 4.88 5.80
C LYS A 216 -3.78 6.21 6.17
N GLU A 217 -3.56 6.69 7.40
CA GLU A 217 -4.06 8.01 7.82
C GLU A 217 -3.44 9.13 6.99
N LEU A 218 -2.14 9.07 6.73
CA LEU A 218 -1.48 10.06 5.88
C LEU A 218 -2.04 10.04 4.44
N LEU A 219 -2.29 8.86 3.88
CA LEU A 219 -2.95 8.73 2.57
C LEU A 219 -4.35 9.36 2.57
N LYS A 220 -5.16 9.15 3.62
CA LYS A 220 -6.50 9.79 3.74
C LYS A 220 -6.42 11.32 3.72
N LEU A 221 -5.32 11.91 4.21
CA LEU A 221 -5.11 13.36 4.22
C LEU A 221 -4.55 13.89 2.90
N ILE A 222 -3.72 13.11 2.20
CA ILE A 222 -3.07 13.49 0.95
C ILE A 222 -4.01 13.32 -0.25
N VAL A 223 -4.62 12.14 -0.39
CA VAL A 223 -5.38 11.73 -1.59
C VAL A 223 -6.47 12.72 -2.00
N PRO A 224 -7.32 13.24 -1.09
CA PRO A 224 -8.40 14.16 -1.48
C PRO A 224 -7.92 15.50 -2.02
N LYS A 225 -6.66 15.87 -1.77
CA LYS A 225 -6.06 17.13 -2.20
C LYS A 225 -5.28 17.01 -3.51
N MET A 226 -5.13 15.78 -4.03
CA MET A 226 -4.31 15.52 -5.21
C MET A 226 -5.05 15.83 -6.51
N PRO A 227 -4.33 16.26 -7.57
CA PRO A 227 -4.92 16.50 -8.88
C PRO A 227 -5.62 15.27 -9.46
N LYS A 228 -6.65 15.49 -10.28
CA LYS A 228 -7.47 14.41 -10.87
C LYS A 228 -6.70 13.46 -11.80
N ASN A 229 -5.57 13.91 -12.36
CA ASN A 229 -4.72 13.11 -13.24
C ASN A 229 -3.83 12.11 -12.46
N ILE A 230 -3.83 12.15 -11.13
CA ILE A 230 -3.13 11.18 -10.29
C ILE A 230 -3.98 9.92 -10.15
N ASN A 231 -3.40 8.77 -10.48
CA ASN A 231 -4.05 7.47 -10.44
C ASN A 231 -3.75 6.72 -9.13
N ALA A 232 -2.53 6.87 -8.60
CA ALA A 232 -2.13 6.16 -7.40
C ALA A 232 -1.09 6.95 -6.59
N ILE A 233 -1.09 6.72 -5.27
CA ILE A 233 -0.10 7.29 -4.36
C ILE A 233 0.42 6.19 -3.44
N GLY A 234 1.74 6.10 -3.33
CA GLY A 234 2.46 5.29 -2.36
C GLY A 234 3.00 6.16 -1.24
N VAL A 235 2.83 5.72 0.01
CA VAL A 235 3.44 6.37 1.18
C VAL A 235 4.33 5.36 1.89
N TYR A 236 5.59 5.74 2.03
CA TYR A 236 6.57 5.07 2.87
C TYR A 236 6.72 5.88 4.16
N ILE A 237 6.64 5.20 5.29
CA ILE A 237 6.84 5.80 6.61
C ILE A 237 7.84 4.95 7.38
N TYR A 238 8.82 5.59 7.99
CA TYR A 238 9.88 4.93 8.77
C TYR A 238 9.84 5.40 10.21
N GLU A 239 9.59 4.50 11.15
CA GLU A 239 9.55 4.79 12.59
C GLU A 239 10.97 4.86 13.21
N GLY A 240 11.98 4.38 12.47
CA GLY A 240 13.39 4.49 12.84
C GLY A 240 14.31 3.89 11.77
N VAL A 241 15.60 3.76 12.09
CA VAL A 241 16.59 3.21 11.14
C VAL A 241 16.21 1.79 10.74
N ASN A 242 15.91 1.59 9.45
CA ASN A 242 15.54 0.31 8.81
C ASN A 242 14.19 -0.31 9.20
N LYS A 243 13.26 0.46 9.80
CA LYS A 243 11.91 -0.04 10.10
C LYS A 243 10.86 0.91 9.54
N GLY A 244 10.12 0.45 8.55
CA GLY A 244 9.06 1.22 7.94
C GLY A 244 8.02 0.36 7.27
N ALA A 245 6.94 1.02 6.85
CA ALA A 245 5.86 0.41 6.07
C ALA A 245 5.67 1.19 4.77
N HIS A 246 5.19 0.47 3.75
CA HIS A 246 4.79 1.04 2.48
C HIS A 246 3.35 0.65 2.20
N ILE A 247 2.50 1.65 1.96
CA ILE A 247 1.11 1.45 1.54
C ILE A 247 0.90 2.19 0.22
N LEU A 248 0.37 1.47 -0.76
CA LEU A 248 -0.02 1.99 -2.06
C LEU A 248 -1.55 2.01 -2.16
N THR A 249 -2.11 3.11 -2.67
CA THR A 249 -3.56 3.22 -2.91
C THR A 249 -3.84 3.75 -4.31
N HIS A 250 -4.89 3.21 -4.93
CA HIS A 250 -5.45 3.71 -6.18
C HIS A 250 -6.53 4.76 -5.87
N ILE A 251 -6.55 5.85 -6.62
CA ILE A 251 -7.33 7.06 -6.29
C ILE A 251 -8.55 7.24 -7.20
N ASN A 252 -8.66 6.46 -8.29
CA ASN A 252 -9.74 6.57 -9.27
C ASN A 252 -10.54 5.28 -9.51
#